data_AF-A0A1Y3B728-F1
#
_entry.id   AF-A0A1Y3B728-F1
#
_cell.length_a   1.000
_cell.length_b   1.000
_cell.length_c   1.000
_cell.angle_alpha   90.00
_cell.angle_beta   90.00
_cell.angle_gamma   90.00
#
_symmetry.space_group_name_H-M   'P 1'
#
loop_
_entity.id
_entity.type
_entity.pdbx_description
1 polymer ?
#
loop_
_entity_poly.entity_id
_entity_poly.type
_entity_poly.pdbx_seq_one_letter_code
_entity_poly.pdbx_strand_id
1 'polypeptide(L)'
;MAKRILHRTHKSNYQSETINYDEPPVIADPWNIKIPEDLNCILNIEDGVIYVYKTKEDFNEKKRAYHVRPFNSFIEDMKFMCNIITDGPLKSHCYKRLAYLTYKYQLHVLLNEMNELRSQKAVPHRDFYNTRKVDTHIHASSCMNQKHLLRFIKKTIKTRRNDYVCIENGKPLTLEQVFDSLNLTSYDLSVDMLDVHADRNTFHRFDKFNAKYNPIGESRLREIFLKTDNYIKGVYFAEILKEVMADLEESKYQQAELRLSIYGRKPDEWDDLAKWALTNNVYSDT
;
A
#
# COMPACT_ATOMS: atom_id res chain seq x y z
N MET A 1 9.03 -24.63 -8.88
CA MET A 1 9.96 -23.62 -8.37
C MET A 1 9.27 -22.63 -7.43
N ALA A 2 8.32 -21.80 -7.90
CA ALA A 2 7.64 -20.77 -7.08
C ALA A 2 7.05 -21.27 -5.74
N LYS A 3 6.38 -22.44 -5.72
CA LYS A 3 5.81 -23.01 -4.48
C LYS A 3 6.85 -23.36 -3.39
N ARG A 4 8.13 -23.52 -3.74
CA ARG A 4 9.21 -23.84 -2.79
C ARG A 4 9.90 -22.58 -2.22
N ILE A 5 9.69 -21.42 -2.84
CA ILE A 5 10.38 -20.15 -2.50
C ILE A 5 9.42 -19.22 -1.75
N LEU A 6 8.14 -19.21 -2.13
CA LEU A 6 7.14 -18.39 -1.45
C LEU A 6 6.91 -18.92 -0.03
N HIS A 7 7.27 -18.11 0.97
CA HIS A 7 6.87 -18.39 2.34
C HIS A 7 5.34 -18.35 2.42
N ARG A 8 4.76 -19.42 2.92
CA ARG A 8 3.35 -19.50 3.25
C ARG A 8 3.31 -19.85 4.72
N THR A 9 2.53 -19.12 5.49
CA THR A 9 2.21 -19.54 6.85
C THR A 9 1.66 -20.96 6.77
N HIS A 10 2.27 -21.89 7.52
CA HIS A 10 1.64 -23.19 7.75
C HIS A 10 0.31 -22.86 8.41
N LYS A 11 -0.80 -23.09 7.70
CA LYS A 11 -2.13 -22.96 8.28
C LYS A 11 -2.16 -23.84 9.53
N SER A 12 -2.06 -23.25 10.71
CA SER A 12 -2.70 -23.81 11.90
C SER A 12 -4.16 -24.03 11.50
N ASN A 13 -4.70 -25.21 11.82
CA ASN A 13 -6.05 -25.62 11.51
C ASN A 13 -7.05 -24.46 11.74
N TYR A 14 -7.37 -23.71 10.68
CA TYR A 14 -8.56 -22.89 10.67
C TYR A 14 -9.69 -23.90 10.61
N GLN A 15 -10.24 -24.26 11.78
CA GLN A 15 -11.64 -24.62 11.83
C GLN A 15 -12.36 -23.41 11.24
N SER A 16 -12.85 -23.56 10.02
CA SER A 16 -13.74 -22.58 9.42
C SER A 16 -15.01 -22.59 10.25
N GLU A 17 -15.02 -21.87 11.36
CA GLU A 17 -16.26 -21.30 11.84
C GLU A 17 -16.84 -20.55 10.64
N THR A 18 -18.11 -20.81 10.34
CA THR A 18 -18.88 -20.05 9.36
C THR A 18 -18.89 -18.60 9.80
N ILE A 19 -17.86 -17.85 9.42
CA ILE A 19 -17.80 -16.41 9.61
C ILE A 19 -18.92 -15.86 8.74
N ASN A 20 -19.92 -15.28 9.39
CA ASN A 20 -20.97 -14.58 8.69
C ASN A 20 -20.33 -13.35 8.02
N TYR A 21 -20.12 -13.42 6.70
CA TYR A 21 -19.48 -12.37 5.90
C TYR A 21 -20.33 -11.09 5.77
N ASP A 22 -21.52 -11.06 6.37
CA ASP A 22 -22.44 -9.94 6.24
C ASP A 22 -21.90 -8.68 6.97
N GLU A 23 -21.15 -8.85 8.07
CA GLU A 23 -20.58 -7.74 8.85
C GLU A 23 -19.10 -8.00 9.22
N PRO A 24 -18.18 -7.06 8.95
CA PRO A 24 -16.81 -7.17 9.43
C PRO A 24 -16.80 -7.19 10.98
N PRO A 25 -15.88 -7.94 11.61
CA PRO A 25 -15.76 -7.94 13.05
C PRO A 25 -15.43 -6.52 13.54
N VAL A 26 -16.28 -5.96 14.39
CA VAL A 26 -16.04 -4.65 15.00
C VAL A 26 -14.91 -4.78 16.01
N ILE A 27 -13.75 -4.19 15.70
CA ILE A 27 -12.60 -4.18 16.61
C ILE A 27 -12.77 -3.01 17.58
N ALA A 28 -13.01 -3.31 18.86
CA ALA A 28 -13.30 -2.30 19.88
C ALA A 28 -12.13 -1.34 20.15
N ASP A 29 -10.89 -1.85 20.12
CA ASP A 29 -9.68 -1.03 20.13
C ASP A 29 -8.61 -1.71 19.24
N PRO A 30 -8.32 -1.13 18.05
CA PRO A 30 -7.39 -1.73 17.10
C PRO A 30 -5.93 -1.63 17.55
N TRP A 31 -5.63 -0.78 18.53
CA TRP A 31 -4.27 -0.51 18.98
C TRP A 31 -3.92 -1.25 20.27
N ASN A 32 -4.92 -1.72 21.03
CA ASN A 32 -4.73 -2.47 22.26
C ASN A 32 -4.38 -3.94 22.00
N ILE A 33 -3.14 -4.16 21.58
CA ILE A 33 -2.59 -5.49 21.30
C ILE A 33 -1.72 -5.93 22.48
N LYS A 34 -1.89 -7.18 22.94
CA LYS A 34 -0.97 -7.79 23.90
C LYS A 34 0.39 -8.00 23.24
N ILE A 35 1.38 -7.22 23.67
CA ILE A 35 2.76 -7.38 23.23
C ILE A 35 3.27 -8.71 23.79
N PRO A 36 3.68 -9.67 22.95
CA PRO A 36 4.22 -10.94 23.42
C PRO A 36 5.56 -10.72 24.15
N GLU A 37 5.86 -11.60 25.09
CA GLU A 37 7.13 -11.57 25.82
C GLU A 37 8.32 -11.82 24.87
N ASP A 38 9.47 -11.22 25.20
CA ASP A 38 10.70 -11.44 24.43
C ASP A 38 11.12 -12.91 24.53
N LEU A 39 11.26 -13.55 23.36
CA LEU A 39 11.70 -14.94 23.24
C LEU A 39 13.21 -15.10 23.47
N ASN A 40 13.95 -14.02 23.75
CA ASN A 40 15.40 -13.97 23.99
C ASN A 40 16.22 -14.57 22.84
N CYS A 41 15.69 -14.51 21.62
CA CYS A 41 16.34 -15.00 20.42
C CYS A 41 17.48 -14.04 20.00
N ILE A 42 18.52 -14.61 19.38
CA ILE A 42 19.64 -13.84 18.84
C ILE A 42 19.43 -13.66 17.33
N LEU A 43 19.50 -12.41 16.88
CA LEU A 43 19.44 -12.04 15.47
C LEU A 43 20.85 -11.76 14.96
N ASN A 44 21.24 -12.39 13.86
CA ASN A 44 22.50 -12.09 13.18
C ASN A 44 22.28 -11.89 11.69
N ILE A 45 22.90 -10.88 11.10
CA ILE A 45 22.81 -10.60 9.67
C ILE A 45 24.05 -11.17 8.99
N GLU A 46 23.85 -12.12 8.09
CA GLU A 46 24.91 -12.71 7.26
C GLU A 46 24.53 -12.53 5.79
N ASP A 47 25.39 -11.87 5.00
CA ASP A 47 25.17 -11.57 3.57
C ASP A 47 23.80 -10.92 3.25
N GLY A 48 23.32 -10.05 4.16
CA GLY A 48 22.04 -9.35 4.03
C GLY A 48 20.80 -10.19 4.39
N VAL A 49 20.99 -11.44 4.84
CA VAL A 49 19.92 -12.30 5.35
C VAL A 49 19.94 -12.29 6.88
N ILE A 50 18.79 -12.01 7.50
CA ILE A 50 18.64 -12.10 8.94
C ILE A 50 18.42 -13.57 9.31
N TYR A 51 19.30 -14.11 10.15
CA TYR A 51 19.18 -15.43 10.76
C TYR A 51 18.80 -15.31 12.23
N VAL A 52 17.87 -16.16 12.65
CA VAL A 52 17.41 -16.25 14.04
C VAL A 52 17.98 -17.51 14.69
N TYR A 53 18.55 -17.34 15.88
CA TYR A 53 19.07 -18.40 16.73
C TYR A 53 18.30 -18.39 18.05
N LYS A 54 17.83 -19.56 18.51
CA LYS A 54 16.99 -19.64 19.72
C LYS A 54 17.79 -19.45 21.00
N THR A 55 19.05 -19.87 21.02
CA THR A 55 19.92 -19.81 22.19
C THR A 55 21.32 -19.32 21.80
N LYS A 56 22.13 -18.92 22.79
CA LYS A 56 23.56 -18.58 22.60
C LYS A 56 24.38 -19.78 22.12
N GLU A 57 24.01 -20.99 22.54
CA GLU A 57 24.65 -22.23 22.11
C GLU A 57 24.37 -22.50 20.62
N ASP A 58 23.11 -22.36 20.19
CA ASP A 58 22.72 -22.49 18.77
C ASP A 58 23.45 -21.45 17.89
N PHE A 59 23.71 -20.26 18.40
CA PHE A 59 24.49 -19.23 17.70
C PHE A 59 25.95 -19.67 17.48
N ASN A 60 26.60 -20.20 18.52
CA ASN A 60 27.98 -20.71 18.43
C ASN A 60 28.09 -21.92 17.50
N GLU A 61 27.09 -22.81 17.52
CA GLU A 61 27.00 -23.98 16.64
C GLU A 61 26.46 -23.65 15.23
N LYS A 62 26.10 -22.38 14.96
CA LYS A 62 25.45 -21.92 13.72
C LYS A 62 24.19 -22.72 13.36
N LYS A 63 23.46 -23.19 14.37
CA LYS A 63 22.21 -23.93 14.21
C LYS A 63 21.04 -22.96 14.06
N ARG A 64 20.70 -22.67 12.81
CA ARG A 64 19.65 -21.72 12.42
C ARG A 64 18.25 -22.24 12.77
N ALA A 65 17.36 -21.37 13.27
CA ALA A 65 15.98 -21.74 13.64
C ALA A 65 15.10 -22.11 12.44
N TYR A 66 15.41 -21.59 11.25
CA TYR A 66 14.72 -21.91 10.00
C TYR A 66 15.71 -22.00 8.84
N HIS A 67 15.32 -22.76 7.82
CA HIS A 67 16.09 -22.89 6.60
C HIS A 67 15.74 -21.76 5.61
N VAL A 68 16.73 -20.93 5.31
CA VAL A 68 16.66 -19.98 4.17
C VAL A 68 17.51 -20.53 3.04
N ARG A 69 16.99 -20.45 1.82
CA ARG A 69 17.76 -20.78 0.61
C ARG A 69 18.86 -19.74 0.42
N PRO A 70 20.10 -20.15 0.09
CA PRO A 70 21.18 -19.21 -0.17
C PRO A 70 20.89 -18.40 -1.45
N PHE A 71 21.39 -17.17 -1.49
CA PHE A 71 21.19 -16.25 -2.61
C PHE A 71 21.67 -16.81 -3.96
N ASN A 72 22.79 -17.55 -3.96
CA ASN A 72 23.32 -18.18 -5.17
C ASN A 72 22.33 -19.19 -5.78
N SER A 73 21.66 -20.00 -4.94
CA SER A 73 20.64 -20.94 -5.40
C SER A 73 19.43 -20.22 -6.00
N PHE A 74 19.04 -19.06 -5.44
CA PHE A 74 18.00 -18.23 -6.02
C PHE A 74 18.39 -17.67 -7.39
N ILE A 75 19.64 -17.23 -7.58
CA ILE A 75 20.15 -16.77 -8.88
C ILE A 75 20.13 -17.89 -9.91
N GLU A 76 20.59 -19.09 -9.55
CA GLU A 76 20.57 -20.26 -10.43
C GLU A 76 19.15 -20.62 -10.85
N ASP A 77 18.23 -20.64 -9.89
CA ASP A 77 16.80 -20.87 -10.13
C ASP A 77 16.20 -19.81 -11.07
N MET A 78 16.56 -18.54 -10.86
CA MET A 78 16.13 -17.43 -11.72
C MET A 78 16.67 -17.58 -13.14
N LYS A 79 17.96 -17.89 -13.31
CA LYS A 79 18.57 -18.15 -14.63
C LYS A 79 17.90 -19.31 -15.34
N PHE A 80 17.61 -20.39 -14.62
CA PHE A 80 16.88 -21.53 -15.16
C PHE A 80 15.49 -21.13 -15.65
N MET A 81 14.74 -20.32 -14.89
CA MET A 81 13.46 -19.77 -15.32
C MET A 81 13.59 -18.88 -16.56
N CYS A 82 14.61 -18.02 -16.62
CA CYS A 82 14.87 -17.19 -17.80
C CYS A 82 15.12 -18.05 -19.04
N ASN A 83 15.91 -19.12 -18.93
CA ASN A 83 16.18 -20.04 -20.04
C ASN A 83 14.90 -20.71 -20.55
N ILE A 84 14.02 -21.15 -19.64
CA ILE A 84 12.70 -21.71 -19.98
C ILE A 84 11.83 -20.68 -20.69
N ILE A 85 11.81 -19.43 -20.22
CA ILE A 85 11.00 -18.35 -20.82
C ILE A 85 11.48 -18.03 -22.24
N THR A 86 12.79 -18.12 -22.49
CA THR A 86 13.37 -17.86 -23.81
C THR A 86 13.26 -19.04 -24.78
N ASP A 87 12.87 -20.23 -24.32
CA ASP A 87 12.72 -21.40 -25.18
C ASP A 87 11.59 -21.19 -26.21
N GLY A 88 11.96 -21.21 -27.50
CA GLY A 88 11.06 -20.94 -28.61
C GLY A 88 9.89 -21.93 -28.70
N PRO A 89 10.13 -23.25 -28.73
CA PRO A 89 9.09 -24.26 -28.76
C PRO A 89 8.10 -24.15 -27.59
N LEU A 90 8.60 -23.96 -26.36
CA LEU A 90 7.77 -23.78 -25.19
C LEU A 90 6.94 -22.50 -25.26
N LYS A 91 7.53 -21.39 -25.70
CA LYS A 91 6.82 -20.12 -25.89
C LYS A 91 5.68 -20.28 -26.90
N SER A 92 5.92 -20.94 -28.03
CA SER A 92 4.88 -21.24 -29.03
C SER A 92 3.80 -22.18 -28.48
N HIS A 93 4.17 -23.18 -27.68
CA HIS A 93 3.21 -24.08 -27.03
C HIS A 93 2.32 -23.33 -26.02
N CYS A 94 2.92 -22.54 -25.14
CA CYS A 94 2.22 -21.71 -24.16
C CYS A 94 1.27 -20.72 -24.85
N TYR A 95 1.70 -20.08 -25.95
CA TYR A 95 0.85 -19.20 -26.74
C TYR A 95 -0.38 -19.94 -27.29
N LYS A 96 -0.19 -21.11 -27.93
CA LYS A 96 -1.29 -21.93 -28.43
C LYS A 96 -2.26 -22.32 -27.32
N ARG A 97 -1.75 -22.67 -26.13
CA ARG A 97 -2.57 -23.02 -24.97
C ARG A 97 -3.36 -21.82 -24.45
N LEU A 98 -2.74 -20.65 -24.34
CA LEU A 98 -3.42 -19.43 -23.93
C LEU A 98 -4.51 -19.03 -24.93
N ALA A 99 -4.22 -19.08 -26.23
CA ALA A 99 -5.21 -18.84 -27.28
C ALA A 99 -6.39 -19.81 -27.18
N TYR A 100 -6.11 -21.12 -27.00
CA TYR A 100 -7.15 -22.12 -26.79
C TYR A 100 -8.02 -21.82 -25.54
N LEU A 101 -7.40 -21.42 -24.42
CA LEU A 101 -8.15 -21.04 -23.22
C LEU A 101 -9.03 -19.81 -23.45
N THR A 102 -8.54 -18.82 -24.19
CA THR A 102 -9.32 -17.64 -24.58
C THR A 102 -10.51 -18.03 -25.46
N TYR A 103 -10.31 -18.86 -26.49
CA TYR A 103 -11.40 -19.32 -27.36
C TYR A 103 -12.41 -20.19 -26.60
N LYS A 104 -11.95 -21.03 -25.69
CA LYS A 104 -12.82 -21.82 -24.81
C LYS A 104 -13.69 -20.91 -23.93
N TYR A 105 -13.13 -19.84 -23.39
CA TYR A 105 -13.89 -18.86 -22.61
C TYR A 105 -14.89 -18.09 -23.48
N GLN A 106 -14.50 -17.67 -24.69
CA GLN A 106 -15.41 -17.01 -25.63
C GLN A 106 -16.59 -17.90 -26.01
N LEU A 107 -16.34 -19.18 -26.29
CA LEU A 107 -17.39 -20.16 -26.56
C LEU A 107 -18.29 -20.36 -25.33
N HIS A 108 -17.70 -20.42 -24.13
CA HIS A 108 -18.46 -20.51 -22.89
C HIS A 108 -19.43 -19.33 -22.73
N VAL A 109 -18.96 -18.10 -22.97
CA VAL A 109 -19.81 -16.91 -22.93
C VAL A 109 -20.95 -17.02 -23.94
N LEU A 110 -20.66 -17.35 -25.21
CA LEU A 110 -21.69 -17.50 -26.25
C LEU A 110 -22.76 -18.53 -25.91
N LEU A 111 -22.39 -19.63 -25.26
CA LEU A 111 -23.33 -20.71 -24.91
C LEU A 111 -24.08 -20.45 -23.60
N ASN A 112 -23.48 -19.73 -22.63
CA ASN A 112 -23.98 -19.68 -21.26
C ASN A 112 -24.37 -18.29 -20.75
N GLU A 113 -24.13 -17.21 -21.50
CA GLU A 113 -24.41 -15.83 -21.06
C GLU A 113 -25.85 -15.66 -20.55
N MET A 114 -26.84 -16.20 -21.26
CA MET A 114 -28.24 -16.11 -20.85
C MET A 114 -28.55 -16.87 -19.56
N ASN A 115 -27.87 -18.00 -19.33
CA ASN A 115 -28.03 -18.79 -18.11
C ASN A 115 -27.34 -18.11 -16.91
N GLU A 116 -26.16 -17.52 -17.11
CA GLU A 116 -25.47 -16.73 -16.09
C GLU A 116 -26.26 -15.47 -15.73
N LEU A 117 -26.80 -14.76 -16.72
CA LEU A 117 -27.66 -13.59 -16.51
C LEU A 117 -28.93 -13.95 -15.74
N ARG A 118 -29.57 -15.09 -16.07
CA ARG A 118 -30.73 -15.58 -15.30
C ARG A 118 -30.35 -15.90 -13.85
N SER A 119 -29.18 -16.52 -13.65
CA SER A 119 -28.68 -16.87 -12.31
C SER A 119 -28.38 -15.63 -11.47
N GLN A 120 -27.79 -14.59 -12.06
CA GLN A 120 -27.56 -13.30 -11.39
C GLN A 120 -28.90 -12.64 -11.01
N LYS A 121 -29.88 -12.62 -11.93
CA LYS A 121 -31.22 -12.05 -11.66
C LYS A 121 -32.01 -12.81 -10.59
N ALA A 122 -31.71 -14.10 -10.40
CA ALA A 122 -32.36 -14.92 -9.37
C ALA A 122 -31.90 -14.59 -7.95
N VAL A 123 -30.79 -13.85 -7.78
CA VAL A 123 -30.30 -13.41 -6.48
C VAL A 123 -30.69 -11.94 -6.27
N PRO A 124 -31.81 -11.66 -5.58
CA PRO A 124 -32.23 -10.28 -5.34
C PRO A 124 -31.21 -9.55 -4.46
N HIS A 125 -31.12 -8.24 -4.64
CA HIS A 125 -30.25 -7.34 -3.86
C HIS A 125 -28.74 -7.63 -3.92
N ARG A 126 -28.27 -8.50 -4.83
CA ARG A 126 -26.84 -8.63 -5.17
C ARG A 126 -26.59 -8.15 -6.59
N ASP A 127 -26.08 -6.94 -6.70
CA ASP A 127 -25.66 -6.35 -7.97
C ASP A 127 -24.23 -5.78 -7.84
N PHE A 128 -23.80 -5.03 -8.85
CA PHE A 128 -22.49 -4.41 -8.84
C PHE A 128 -22.29 -3.48 -7.63
N TYR A 129 -23.32 -2.80 -7.13
CA TYR A 129 -23.18 -1.85 -6.02
C TYR A 129 -23.08 -2.56 -4.68
N ASN A 130 -23.77 -3.69 -4.52
CA ASN A 130 -23.82 -4.45 -3.26
C ASN A 130 -22.78 -5.57 -3.16
N THR A 131 -21.88 -5.67 -4.13
CA THR A 131 -20.76 -6.62 -4.09
C THR A 131 -19.56 -5.97 -3.44
N ARG A 132 -19.04 -6.55 -2.34
CA ARG A 132 -17.81 -6.09 -1.69
C ARG A 132 -16.63 -6.20 -2.64
N LYS A 133 -15.89 -5.10 -2.78
CA LYS A 133 -14.76 -4.92 -3.70
C LYS A 133 -13.60 -4.31 -2.91
N VAL A 134 -12.40 -4.85 -3.13
CA VAL A 134 -11.18 -4.38 -2.48
C VAL A 134 -10.23 -3.83 -3.53
N ASP A 135 -9.80 -2.58 -3.38
CA ASP A 135 -8.67 -2.05 -4.13
C ASP A 135 -7.37 -2.58 -3.51
N THR A 136 -6.78 -3.56 -4.18
CA THR A 136 -5.55 -4.21 -3.71
C THR A 136 -4.29 -3.47 -4.17
N HIS A 137 -4.37 -2.39 -4.96
CA HIS A 137 -3.20 -1.70 -5.52
C HIS A 137 -3.29 -0.16 -5.44
N ILE A 138 -3.36 0.36 -4.22
CA ILE A 138 -3.45 1.81 -3.96
C ILE A 138 -2.37 2.29 -2.97
N HIS A 139 -1.82 3.47 -3.23
CA HIS A 139 -0.89 4.15 -2.33
C HIS A 139 -1.66 5.16 -1.48
N ALA A 140 -1.38 5.22 -0.17
CA ALA A 140 -2.08 6.11 0.76
C ALA A 140 -1.90 7.60 0.39
N SER A 141 -0.76 7.99 -0.16
CA SER A 141 -0.53 9.37 -0.64
C SER A 141 -1.38 9.76 -1.84
N SER A 142 -2.01 8.79 -2.50
CA SER A 142 -2.66 8.93 -3.80
C SER A 142 -4.12 8.43 -3.77
N CYS A 143 -4.64 8.12 -2.58
CA CYS A 143 -5.99 7.59 -2.43
C CYS A 143 -7.08 8.66 -2.55
N MET A 144 -6.72 9.91 -2.27
CA MET A 144 -7.62 11.06 -2.32
C MET A 144 -7.81 11.58 -3.75
N ASN A 145 -9.03 12.04 -4.04
CA ASN A 145 -9.30 12.77 -5.28
C ASN A 145 -8.59 14.13 -5.26
N GLN A 146 -8.08 14.58 -6.41
CA GLN A 146 -7.41 15.87 -6.59
C GLN A 146 -8.28 17.05 -6.10
N LYS A 147 -9.59 17.03 -6.37
CA LYS A 147 -10.52 18.07 -5.91
C LYS A 147 -10.64 18.09 -4.39
N HIS A 148 -10.61 16.92 -3.77
CA HIS A 148 -10.67 16.77 -2.31
C HIS A 148 -9.39 17.29 -1.67
N LEU A 149 -8.22 16.87 -2.18
CA LEU A 149 -6.92 17.39 -1.75
C LEU A 149 -6.83 18.91 -1.87
N LEU A 150 -7.25 19.48 -3.00
CA LEU A 150 -7.25 20.94 -3.20
C LEU A 150 -8.13 21.65 -2.16
N ARG A 151 -9.34 21.12 -1.91
CA ARG A 151 -10.26 21.67 -0.91
C ARG A 151 -9.65 21.61 0.48
N PHE A 152 -8.99 20.51 0.82
CA PHE A 152 -8.30 20.33 2.09
C PHE A 152 -7.19 21.38 2.26
N ILE A 153 -6.28 21.50 1.28
CA ILE A 153 -5.20 22.49 1.31
C ILE A 153 -5.76 23.92 1.48
N LYS A 154 -6.79 24.29 0.70
CA LYS A 154 -7.44 25.62 0.82
C LYS A 154 -8.07 25.84 2.19
N LYS A 155 -8.66 24.81 2.81
CA LYS A 155 -9.24 24.88 4.16
C LYS A 155 -8.14 25.05 5.21
N THR A 156 -7.04 24.29 5.12
CA THR A 156 -5.91 24.37 6.04
C THR A 156 -5.24 25.74 5.98
N ILE A 157 -5.02 26.31 4.79
CA ILE A 157 -4.51 27.68 4.63
C ILE A 157 -5.46 28.73 5.24
N LYS A 158 -6.77 28.49 5.30
CA LYS A 158 -7.68 29.47 5.92
C LYS A 158 -7.73 29.36 7.44
N THR A 159 -7.54 28.17 7.99
CA THR A 159 -7.78 27.87 9.40
C THR A 159 -6.49 27.79 10.23
N ARG A 160 -5.39 27.36 9.62
CA ARG A 160 -4.11 27.01 10.28
C ARG A 160 -2.91 27.69 9.61
N ARG A 161 -3.01 29.00 9.38
CA ARG A 161 -1.95 29.82 8.74
C ARG A 161 -0.65 29.88 9.55
N ASN A 162 -0.81 29.93 10.87
CA ASN A 162 0.28 30.19 11.80
C ASN A 162 1.00 28.91 12.25
N ASP A 163 0.55 27.75 11.77
CA ASP A 163 1.19 26.47 12.10
C ASP A 163 2.59 26.44 11.48
N TYR A 164 3.59 26.12 12.29
CA TYR A 164 4.95 25.90 11.81
C TYR A 164 5.03 24.57 11.09
N VAL A 165 5.40 24.56 9.80
CA VAL A 165 5.29 23.38 8.93
C VAL A 165 6.60 22.89 8.34
N CYS A 166 7.64 23.71 8.34
CA CYS A 166 8.98 23.30 7.89
C CYS A 166 10.07 24.16 8.55
N ILE A 167 11.32 23.71 8.45
CA ILE A 167 12.49 24.48 8.85
C ILE A 167 13.26 24.87 7.58
N GLU A 168 13.54 26.16 7.41
CA GLU A 168 14.42 26.66 6.35
C GLU A 168 15.53 27.50 6.97
N ASN A 169 16.79 27.24 6.61
CA ASN A 169 17.96 27.95 7.13
C ASN A 169 18.00 28.03 8.67
N GLY A 170 17.54 26.97 9.34
CA GLY A 170 17.46 26.89 10.80
C GLY A 170 16.32 27.67 11.44
N LYS A 171 15.44 28.32 10.67
CA LYS A 171 14.25 29.03 11.16
C LYS A 171 12.97 28.25 10.85
N PRO A 172 12.07 28.06 11.82
CA PRO A 172 10.77 27.46 11.55
C PRO A 172 9.92 28.44 10.75
N LEU A 173 9.34 27.96 9.65
CA LEU A 173 8.42 28.72 8.80
C LEU A 173 6.98 28.31 9.05
N THR A 174 6.10 29.31 9.08
CA THR A 174 4.66 29.07 9.15
C THR A 174 4.11 28.65 7.78
N LEU A 175 2.92 28.03 7.76
CA LEU A 175 2.24 27.68 6.52
C LEU A 175 2.06 28.91 5.61
N GLU A 176 1.67 30.06 6.18
CA GLU A 176 1.56 31.32 5.44
C GLU A 176 2.88 31.73 4.81
N GLN A 177 3.99 31.71 5.56
CA GLN A 177 5.32 32.04 5.04
C GLN A 177 5.77 31.09 3.93
N VAL A 178 5.42 29.80 4.01
CA VAL A 178 5.70 28.84 2.94
C VAL A 178 4.94 29.24 1.68
N PHE A 179 3.64 29.56 1.76
CA PHE A 179 2.87 29.98 0.60
C PHE A 179 3.35 31.31 0.01
N ASP A 180 3.74 32.27 0.87
CA ASP A 180 4.32 33.54 0.46
C ASP A 180 5.67 33.33 -0.26
N SER A 181 6.52 32.42 0.23
CA SER A 181 7.80 32.08 -0.41
C SER A 181 7.64 31.46 -1.80
N LEU A 182 6.52 30.78 -2.02
CA LEU A 182 6.17 30.18 -3.31
C LEU A 182 5.46 31.17 -4.23
N ASN A 183 5.18 32.39 -3.75
CA ASN A 183 4.38 33.40 -4.46
C ASN A 183 3.02 32.83 -4.91
N LEU A 184 2.38 32.02 -4.06
CA LEU A 184 1.11 31.35 -4.35
C LEU A 184 0.04 31.85 -3.38
N THR A 185 -1.08 32.34 -3.92
CA THR A 185 -2.25 32.61 -3.09
C THR A 185 -3.22 31.43 -3.08
N SER A 186 -4.07 31.36 -2.05
CA SER A 186 -5.14 30.34 -1.97
C SER A 186 -6.14 30.40 -3.14
N TYR A 187 -6.21 31.53 -3.84
CA TYR A 187 -7.06 31.71 -5.02
C TYR A 187 -6.42 31.07 -6.26
N ASP A 188 -5.10 31.20 -6.39
CA ASP A 188 -4.33 30.72 -7.54
C ASP A 188 -4.16 29.19 -7.57
N LEU A 189 -4.32 28.53 -6.42
CA LEU A 189 -4.29 27.07 -6.34
C LEU A 189 -5.43 26.45 -7.16
N SER A 190 -5.07 25.78 -8.24
CA SER A 190 -5.97 24.98 -9.09
C SER A 190 -5.66 23.49 -9.02
N VAL A 191 -6.57 22.69 -9.55
CA VAL A 191 -6.35 21.24 -9.70
C VAL A 191 -5.16 20.98 -10.62
N ASP A 192 -5.00 21.77 -11.67
CA ASP A 192 -3.91 21.62 -12.64
C ASP A 192 -2.53 22.01 -12.06
N MET A 193 -2.48 22.85 -11.01
CA MET A 193 -1.23 23.16 -10.29
C MET A 193 -0.79 22.06 -9.33
N LEU A 194 -1.74 21.27 -8.83
CA LEU A 194 -1.44 20.04 -8.10
C LEU A 194 -1.13 18.99 -9.17
N ASP A 195 0.15 18.74 -9.47
CA ASP A 195 0.61 17.76 -10.49
C ASP A 195 0.30 16.29 -10.12
N VAL A 196 -0.90 16.01 -9.63
CA VAL A 196 -1.38 14.73 -9.08
C VAL A 196 -2.08 13.88 -10.16
N HIS A 197 -1.84 14.13 -11.45
CA HIS A 197 -2.48 13.41 -12.55
C HIS A 197 -1.90 12.00 -12.77
N ALA A 198 -2.74 10.98 -12.88
CA ALA A 198 -2.34 9.65 -13.32
C ALA A 198 -2.37 9.52 -14.87
N ASP A 199 -1.37 10.05 -15.57
CA ASP A 199 -1.10 9.79 -17.01
C ASP A 199 -0.87 8.29 -17.34
N ARG A 200 -1.30 7.87 -18.53
CA ARG A 200 -1.08 6.53 -19.11
C ARG A 200 0.39 6.15 -19.23
N ASN A 201 1.29 7.14 -19.37
CA ASN A 201 2.73 6.91 -19.49
C ASN A 201 3.45 6.59 -18.16
N THR A 202 2.74 6.56 -17.03
CA THR A 202 3.34 6.33 -15.70
C THR A 202 3.50 4.84 -15.35
N PHE A 203 2.87 3.93 -16.12
CA PHE A 203 2.87 2.49 -15.84
C PHE A 203 4.19 1.76 -16.15
N HIS A 204 5.13 2.41 -16.84
CA HIS A 204 6.38 1.76 -17.29
C HIS A 204 7.66 2.53 -16.90
N ARG A 205 7.55 3.63 -16.15
CA ARG A 205 8.67 4.57 -15.87
C ARG A 205 8.60 5.07 -14.43
N PHE A 206 9.34 4.41 -13.54
CA PHE A 206 9.38 4.71 -12.09
C PHE A 206 9.96 6.11 -11.79
N ASP A 207 10.81 6.62 -12.67
CA ASP A 207 11.34 8.00 -12.68
C ASP A 207 10.23 9.04 -12.90
N LYS A 208 9.28 8.78 -13.81
CA LYS A 208 8.09 9.63 -14.03
C LYS A 208 7.07 9.56 -12.90
N PHE A 209 7.04 8.47 -12.13
CA PHE A 209 6.18 8.35 -10.95
C PHE A 209 6.64 9.29 -9.81
N ASN A 210 7.95 9.39 -9.57
CA ASN A 210 8.49 10.29 -8.54
C ASN A 210 8.33 11.78 -8.85
N ALA A 211 8.44 12.15 -10.14
CA ALA A 211 8.23 13.53 -10.59
C ALA A 211 6.78 14.02 -10.39
N LYS A 212 5.81 13.11 -10.46
CA LYS A 212 4.36 13.36 -10.34
C LYS A 212 3.80 13.55 -8.94
N TYR A 213 4.66 13.48 -7.94
CA TYR A 213 4.29 13.87 -6.60
C TYR A 213 4.97 15.17 -6.20
N ASN A 214 5.42 15.94 -7.20
CA ASN A 214 6.03 17.23 -6.99
C ASN A 214 5.04 18.29 -7.48
N PRO A 215 3.97 18.59 -6.74
CA PRO A 215 3.09 19.69 -7.14
C PRO A 215 3.97 20.92 -7.34
N ILE A 216 3.91 21.53 -8.53
CA ILE A 216 4.67 22.74 -8.92
C ILE A 216 6.17 22.50 -9.20
N GLY A 217 6.66 21.25 -9.10
CA GLY A 217 8.11 20.99 -9.10
C GLY A 217 8.76 21.26 -7.74
N GLU A 218 7.95 21.51 -6.70
CA GLU A 218 8.40 21.91 -5.38
C GLU A 218 8.05 20.84 -4.33
N SER A 219 9.08 20.19 -3.78
CA SER A 219 8.95 19.05 -2.86
C SER A 219 8.24 19.39 -1.54
N ARG A 220 8.11 20.69 -1.23
CA ARG A 220 7.63 21.24 0.03
C ARG A 220 6.16 20.94 0.32
N LEU A 221 5.25 21.20 -0.63
CA LEU A 221 3.82 20.97 -0.39
C LEU A 221 3.51 19.47 -0.24
N ARG A 222 4.21 18.63 -1.01
CA ARG A 222 4.11 17.16 -0.86
C ARG A 222 4.63 16.71 0.51
N GLU A 223 5.75 17.26 0.96
CA GLU A 223 6.30 16.95 2.29
C GLU A 223 5.34 17.35 3.41
N ILE A 224 4.73 18.53 3.33
CA ILE A 224 3.82 19.03 4.36
C ILE A 224 2.49 18.24 4.39
N PHE A 225 1.89 17.95 3.24
CA PHE A 225 0.53 17.39 3.17
C PHE A 225 0.46 15.88 2.93
N LEU A 226 1.49 15.25 2.36
CA LEU A 226 1.42 13.87 1.85
C LEU A 226 2.55 12.96 2.38
N LYS A 227 3.27 13.39 3.43
CA LYS A 227 4.28 12.57 4.12
C LYS A 227 3.90 12.32 5.57
N THR A 228 4.25 11.13 6.06
CA THR A 228 4.09 10.71 7.46
C THR A 228 5.19 11.30 8.35
N ASP A 229 6.42 11.37 7.84
CA ASP A 229 7.58 11.97 8.50
C ASP A 229 7.86 13.36 7.91
N ASN A 230 7.51 14.40 8.66
CA ASN A 230 7.77 15.81 8.36
C ASN A 230 7.82 16.61 9.68
N TYR A 231 8.06 17.93 9.60
CA TYR A 231 8.18 18.78 10.80
C TYR A 231 6.96 18.74 11.74
N ILE A 232 5.74 18.61 11.20
CA ILE A 232 4.49 18.47 11.97
C ILE A 232 4.12 17.01 12.24
N LYS A 233 5.04 16.06 12.05
CA LYS A 233 4.83 14.62 12.26
C LYS A 233 3.60 14.09 11.52
N GLY A 234 3.42 14.51 10.26
CA GLY A 234 2.41 13.96 9.36
C GLY A 234 0.96 14.19 9.77
N VAL A 235 0.67 15.17 10.62
CA VAL A 235 -0.70 15.47 11.11
C VAL A 235 -1.66 15.74 9.95
N TYR A 236 -1.29 16.60 9.00
CA TYR A 236 -2.14 16.90 7.85
C TYR A 236 -2.40 15.69 6.96
N PHE A 237 -1.38 14.83 6.77
CA PHE A 237 -1.55 13.61 5.98
C PHE A 237 -2.49 12.62 6.67
N ALA A 238 -2.41 12.48 7.99
CA ALA A 238 -3.34 11.66 8.75
C ALA A 238 -4.77 12.21 8.72
N GLU A 239 -4.94 13.53 8.80
CA GLU A 239 -6.26 14.17 8.74
C GLU A 239 -6.96 13.93 7.40
N ILE A 240 -6.27 14.18 6.28
CA ILE A 240 -6.86 13.93 4.95
C ILE A 240 -7.11 12.44 4.72
N LEU A 241 -6.23 11.57 5.20
CA LEU A 241 -6.40 10.13 5.10
C LEU A 241 -7.64 9.66 5.87
N LYS A 242 -7.90 10.23 7.05
CA LYS A 242 -9.13 9.98 7.81
C LYS A 242 -10.39 10.48 7.10
N GLU A 243 -10.32 11.62 6.40
CA GLU A 243 -11.44 12.06 5.55
C GLU A 243 -11.72 11.03 4.43
N VAL A 244 -10.69 10.45 3.82
CA VAL A 244 -10.85 9.39 2.80
C VAL A 244 -11.37 8.08 3.42
N MET A 245 -10.87 7.69 4.59
CA MET A 245 -11.33 6.51 5.31
C MET A 245 -12.81 6.63 5.68
N ALA A 246 -13.25 7.80 6.15
CA ALA A 246 -14.66 8.05 6.44
C ALA A 246 -15.55 7.90 5.19
N ASP A 247 -15.10 8.41 4.03
CA ASP A 247 -15.82 8.24 2.76
C ASP A 247 -15.88 6.74 2.34
N LEU A 248 -14.83 5.96 2.61
CA LEU A 248 -14.79 4.52 2.36
C LEU A 248 -15.69 3.72 3.32
N GLU A 249 -15.73 4.10 4.59
CA GLU A 249 -16.61 3.48 5.59
C GLU A 249 -18.10 3.73 5.27
N GLU A 250 -18.44 4.92 4.77
CA GLU A 250 -19.78 5.22 4.25
C GLU A 250 -20.09 4.33 3.02
N SER A 251 -19.07 4.06 2.20
CA SER A 251 -19.14 3.14 1.07
C SER A 251 -18.98 1.67 1.51
N LYS A 252 -20.00 1.12 2.19
CA LYS A 252 -20.05 -0.25 2.75
C LYS A 252 -19.40 -1.39 1.92
N TYR A 253 -19.43 -1.28 0.59
CA TYR A 253 -18.98 -2.32 -0.35
C TYR A 253 -17.62 -2.02 -1.01
N GLN A 254 -16.99 -0.91 -0.69
CA GLN A 254 -15.65 -0.56 -1.16
C GLN A 254 -14.67 -0.67 0.00
N GLN A 255 -13.50 -1.22 -0.28
CA GLN A 255 -12.45 -1.46 0.70
C GLN A 255 -11.10 -1.15 0.03
N ALA A 256 -10.07 -0.85 0.81
CA ALA A 256 -8.76 -0.48 0.25
C ALA A 256 -7.57 -1.03 1.04
N GLU A 257 -6.63 -1.67 0.34
CA GLU A 257 -5.32 -2.04 0.89
C GLU A 257 -4.30 -0.91 0.65
N LEU A 258 -4.35 0.09 1.52
CA LEU A 258 -3.52 1.29 1.43
C LEU A 258 -2.03 0.98 1.72
N ARG A 259 -1.17 1.32 0.76
CA ARG A 259 0.28 1.20 0.92
C ARG A 259 0.89 2.46 1.50
N LEU A 260 1.65 2.28 2.58
CA LEU A 260 2.55 3.29 3.13
C LEU A 260 3.99 2.99 2.69
N SER A 261 4.80 4.04 2.60
CA SER A 261 6.20 3.93 2.14
C SER A 261 7.15 3.94 3.33
N ILE A 262 8.11 3.01 3.32
CA ILE A 262 9.28 3.00 4.20
C ILE A 262 10.51 2.92 3.31
N TYR A 263 11.47 3.81 3.54
CA TYR A 263 12.66 3.98 2.71
C TYR A 263 13.90 3.26 3.27
N GLY A 264 13.89 2.90 4.56
CA GLY A 264 15.02 2.26 5.23
C GLY A 264 16.22 3.21 5.37
N ARG A 265 15.98 4.53 5.45
CA ARG A 265 17.06 5.54 5.57
C ARG A 265 17.56 5.69 6.99
N LYS A 266 16.68 5.43 7.96
CA LYS A 266 16.95 5.50 9.40
C LYS A 266 16.40 4.24 10.07
N PRO A 267 17.06 3.73 11.12
CA PRO A 267 16.57 2.56 11.85
C PRO A 267 15.21 2.81 12.51
N ASP A 268 14.97 4.05 12.98
CA ASP A 268 13.76 4.44 13.72
C ASP A 268 12.53 4.64 12.82
N GLU A 269 12.66 4.48 11.49
CA GLU A 269 11.58 4.80 10.54
C GLU A 269 10.31 3.94 10.76
N TRP A 270 10.48 2.69 11.18
CA TRP A 270 9.36 1.82 11.56
C TRP A 270 8.65 2.31 12.82
N ASP A 271 9.41 2.69 13.85
CA ASP A 271 8.87 3.18 15.11
C ASP A 271 8.18 4.53 14.93
N ASP A 272 8.74 5.41 14.11
CA ASP A 272 8.16 6.72 13.80
C ASP A 272 6.86 6.58 13.01
N LEU A 273 6.80 5.64 12.06
CA LEU A 273 5.56 5.33 11.34
C LEU A 273 4.49 4.73 12.27
N ALA A 274 4.87 3.82 13.17
CA ALA A 274 3.96 3.25 14.16
C ALA A 274 3.44 4.32 15.13
N LYS A 275 4.32 5.18 15.65
CA LYS A 275 3.95 6.33 16.49
C LYS A 275 3.02 7.28 15.75
N TRP A 276 3.26 7.55 14.46
CA TRP A 276 2.40 8.39 13.63
C TRP A 276 0.98 7.81 13.54
N ALA A 277 0.84 6.51 13.27
CA ALA A 277 -0.45 5.84 13.16
C ALA A 277 -1.22 5.87 14.50
N LEU A 278 -0.53 5.55 15.61
CA LEU A 278 -1.10 5.58 16.95
C LEU A 278 -1.52 6.98 17.39
N THR A 279 -0.61 7.97 17.26
CA THR A 279 -0.84 9.35 17.72
C THR A 279 -1.99 10.01 16.98
N ASN A 280 -2.14 9.72 15.68
CA ASN A 280 -3.18 10.33 14.86
C ASN A 280 -4.46 9.48 14.75
N ASN A 281 -4.49 8.30 15.39
CA ASN A 281 -5.54 7.30 15.29
C ASN A 281 -5.94 6.99 13.83
N VAL A 282 -4.97 6.55 13.03
CA VAL A 282 -5.16 6.24 11.61
C VAL A 282 -5.61 4.79 11.46
N TYR A 283 -6.93 4.57 11.56
CA TYR A 283 -7.56 3.27 11.50
C TYR A 283 -8.91 3.34 10.78
N SER A 284 -9.26 2.26 10.06
CA SER A 284 -10.52 2.04 9.36
C SER A 284 -10.81 0.54 9.35
N ASP A 285 -12.07 0.15 9.53
CA ASP A 285 -12.51 -1.25 9.32
C ASP A 285 -12.66 -1.59 7.82
N THR A 286 -12.53 -0.58 6.96
CA THR A 286 -12.72 -0.63 5.49
C THR A 286 -11.45 -0.35 4.67
#